data_AF-A0A7S1LL64-F1
#
_entry.id   AF-A0A7S1LL64-F1
#
_cell.length_a   1.000
_cell.length_b   1.000
_cell.length_c   1.000
_cell.angle_alpha   90.00
_cell.angle_beta   90.00
_cell.angle_gamma   90.00
#
_symmetry.space_group_name_H-M   'P 1'
#
loop_
_entity.id
_entity.type
_entity.pdbx_description
1 polymer ?
#
loop_
_entity_poly.entity_id
_entity_poly.type
_entity_poly.pdbx_seq_one_letter_code
_entity_poly.pdbx_strand_id
1 'polypeptide(L)'
;LFLRQLLAVKVVGQVVHDLVGIKETSPEEHMIECVCELLRSIGYTLDGTQHGKVLMSQFSARLQDLKRAAGADGRVLYSKRIQFCVQDLLDLRGNSWQEKLFKDQAKTKQEIRMDQVKEAKIQARGGPEVLFATQTAGARPAYIDDTKQPRPGAPSSGSRAPGGAAARPAFDQA
;
A
#
# COMPACT_ATOMS: atom_id res chain seq x y z
N LEU A 1 -4.75 6.13 -3.75
CA LEU A 1 -6.14 6.55 -3.46
C LEU A 1 -6.88 5.56 -2.55
N PHE A 2 -6.91 4.26 -2.90
CA PHE A 2 -7.55 3.22 -2.06
C PHE A 2 -7.00 3.16 -0.62
N LEU A 3 -5.67 3.13 -0.44
CA LEU A 3 -5.04 3.14 0.88
C LEU A 3 -5.32 4.41 1.71
N ARG A 4 -5.74 5.51 1.05
CA ARG A 4 -6.15 6.76 1.71
C ARG A 4 -7.65 6.78 2.03
N GLN A 5 -8.38 5.68 1.79
CA GLN A 5 -9.83 5.56 1.94
C GLN A 5 -10.62 6.51 1.02
N LEU A 6 -10.03 6.88 -0.12
CA LEU A 6 -10.67 7.75 -1.12
C LEU A 6 -11.32 6.97 -2.27
N LEU A 7 -11.22 5.63 -2.26
CA LEU A 7 -11.85 4.74 -3.24
C LEU A 7 -12.54 3.59 -2.53
N ALA A 8 -13.74 3.26 -3.00
CA ALA A 8 -14.49 2.11 -2.50
C ALA A 8 -13.95 0.80 -3.09
N VAL A 9 -14.11 -0.28 -2.33
CA VAL A 9 -13.73 -1.65 -2.74
C VAL A 9 -14.40 -2.07 -4.06
N LYS A 10 -15.64 -1.62 -4.31
CA LYS A 10 -16.37 -1.91 -5.56
C LYS A 10 -15.63 -1.39 -6.80
N VAL A 11 -14.99 -0.23 -6.71
CA VAL A 11 -14.24 0.36 -7.83
C VAL A 11 -13.04 -0.50 -8.19
N VAL A 12 -12.32 -1.01 -7.18
CA VAL A 12 -11.22 -1.95 -7.38
C VAL A 12 -11.71 -3.22 -8.08
N GLY A 13 -12.84 -3.76 -7.64
CA GLY A 13 -13.45 -4.92 -8.28
C GLY A 13 -13.81 -4.69 -9.74
N GLN A 14 -14.37 -3.51 -10.05
CA GLN A 14 -14.70 -3.14 -11.44
C GLN A 14 -13.45 -3.05 -12.31
N VAL A 15 -12.40 -2.37 -11.84
CA VAL A 15 -11.14 -2.25 -12.61
C VAL A 15 -10.53 -3.62 -12.91
N VAL A 16 -10.48 -4.52 -11.93
CA VAL A 16 -9.94 -5.88 -12.16
C VAL A 16 -10.85 -6.66 -13.12
N HIS A 17 -12.17 -6.53 -12.99
CA HIS A 17 -13.11 -7.17 -13.91
C HIS A 17 -12.93 -6.68 -15.36
N ASP A 18 -12.75 -5.38 -15.56
CA ASP A 18 -12.62 -4.80 -16.90
C ASP A 18 -11.30 -5.19 -17.56
N LEU A 19 -10.22 -5.34 -16.78
CA LEU A 19 -8.90 -5.70 -17.28
C LEU A 19 -8.75 -7.19 -17.59
N VAL A 20 -9.27 -8.07 -16.73
CA VAL A 20 -9.03 -9.52 -16.83
C VAL A 20 -10.27 -10.40 -16.64
N GLY A 21 -11.41 -9.83 -16.24
CA GLY A 21 -12.64 -10.58 -15.90
C GLY A 21 -13.46 -11.04 -17.10
N ILE A 22 -13.34 -10.36 -18.24
CA ILE A 22 -14.05 -10.72 -19.47
C ILE A 22 -13.50 -12.07 -19.97
N LYS A 23 -14.34 -13.11 -20.00
CA LYS A 23 -13.94 -14.48 -20.39
C LYS A 23 -13.91 -14.71 -21.90
N GLU A 24 -14.65 -13.90 -22.64
CA GLU A 24 -14.85 -14.02 -24.09
C GLU A 24 -13.63 -13.55 -24.89
N THR A 25 -12.79 -12.71 -24.27
CA THR A 25 -11.55 -12.21 -24.84
C THR A 25 -10.40 -12.51 -23.88
N SER A 26 -9.33 -13.13 -24.39
CA SER A 26 -8.10 -13.29 -23.60
C SER A 26 -7.44 -11.92 -23.38
N PRO A 27 -7.21 -11.49 -22.14
CA PRO A 27 -6.57 -10.21 -21.87
C PRO A 27 -5.12 -10.20 -22.37
N GLU A 28 -4.62 -9.02 -22.72
CA GLU A 28 -3.22 -8.85 -23.08
C GLU A 28 -2.29 -8.99 -21.86
N GLU A 29 -1.05 -9.39 -22.08
CA GLU A 29 -0.06 -9.63 -21.02
C GLU A 29 0.13 -8.43 -20.08
N HIS A 30 0.18 -7.22 -20.64
CA HIS A 30 0.38 -5.99 -19.89
C HIS A 30 -0.80 -5.67 -18.96
N MET A 31 -2.02 -6.08 -19.31
CA MET A 31 -3.21 -5.92 -18.46
C MET A 31 -3.13 -6.83 -17.24
N ILE A 32 -2.66 -8.07 -17.43
CA ILE A 32 -2.45 -9.03 -16.34
C ILE A 32 -1.39 -8.50 -15.37
N GLU A 33 -0.26 -8.02 -15.90
CA GLU A 33 0.79 -7.41 -15.09
C GLU A 33 0.30 -6.18 -14.31
N CYS A 34 -0.49 -5.32 -14.95
CA CYS A 34 -1.10 -4.16 -14.29
C CYS A 34 -1.99 -4.57 -13.11
N VAL A 35 -2.81 -5.61 -13.27
CA VAL A 35 -3.63 -6.17 -12.18
C VAL A 35 -2.74 -6.74 -11.07
N CYS A 36 -1.68 -7.46 -11.41
CA CYS A 36 -0.76 -7.99 -10.40
C CYS A 36 -0.09 -6.89 -9.57
N GLU A 37 0.39 -5.82 -10.21
CA GLU A 37 1.00 -4.68 -9.52
C GLU A 37 -0.01 -3.89 -8.68
N LEU A 38 -1.25 -3.73 -9.18
CA LEU A 38 -2.34 -3.14 -8.42
C LEU A 38 -2.60 -3.95 -7.14
N LEU A 39 -2.77 -5.28 -7.28
CA LEU A 39 -3.06 -6.17 -6.16
C LEU A 39 -1.89 -6.25 -5.18
N ARG A 40 -0.63 -6.24 -5.63
CA ARG A 40 0.54 -6.11 -4.75
C ARG A 40 0.48 -4.84 -3.89
N SER A 41 0.04 -3.72 -4.49
CA SER A 41 0.00 -2.41 -3.84
C SER A 41 -1.13 -2.22 -2.83
N ILE A 42 -2.24 -2.95 -2.95
CA ILE A 42 -3.42 -2.77 -2.08
C ILE A 42 -3.86 -4.05 -1.37
N GLY A 43 -3.23 -5.17 -1.71
CA GLY A 43 -3.76 -6.50 -1.45
C GLY A 43 -3.89 -6.81 0.03
N TYR A 44 -2.89 -6.46 0.83
CA TYR A 44 -2.96 -6.61 2.29
C TYR A 44 -4.16 -5.86 2.90
N THR A 45 -4.34 -4.60 2.51
CA THR A 45 -5.44 -3.78 3.02
C THR A 45 -6.79 -4.31 2.55
N LEU A 46 -6.87 -4.83 1.31
CA LEU A 46 -8.10 -5.41 0.76
C LEU A 46 -8.46 -6.74 1.45
N ASP A 47 -7.49 -7.65 1.58
CA ASP A 47 -7.65 -8.98 2.18
C ASP A 47 -7.94 -8.91 3.70
N GLY A 48 -7.61 -7.79 4.35
CA GLY A 48 -7.96 -7.50 5.74
C GLY A 48 -9.46 -7.23 6.00
N THR A 49 -10.27 -7.06 4.96
CA THR A 49 -11.72 -6.85 5.07
C THR A 49 -12.50 -8.11 4.70
N GLN A 50 -13.65 -8.37 5.32
CA GLN A 50 -14.45 -9.56 5.03
C GLN A 50 -14.86 -9.66 3.55
N HIS A 51 -15.36 -8.57 2.98
CA HIS A 51 -15.73 -8.51 1.56
C HIS A 51 -14.51 -8.54 0.63
N GLY A 52 -13.43 -7.86 0.99
CA GLY A 52 -12.22 -7.82 0.18
C GLY A 52 -11.50 -9.17 0.11
N LYS A 53 -11.56 -9.99 1.18
CA LYS A 53 -11.04 -11.36 1.17
C LYS A 53 -11.76 -12.25 0.14
N VAL A 54 -13.09 -12.14 0.05
CA VAL A 54 -13.90 -12.89 -0.93
C VAL A 54 -13.57 -12.43 -2.36
N LEU A 55 -13.40 -11.13 -2.58
CA LEU A 55 -12.97 -10.59 -3.88
C LEU A 55 -11.56 -11.04 -4.24
N MET A 56 -10.62 -10.98 -3.30
CA MET A 56 -9.25 -11.39 -3.52
C MET A 56 -9.16 -12.87 -3.92
N SER A 57 -9.98 -13.74 -3.32
CA SER A 57 -10.10 -15.14 -3.75
C SER A 57 -10.61 -15.31 -5.17
N GLN A 58 -11.56 -14.47 -5.62
CA GLN A 58 -12.02 -14.48 -7.01
C GLN A 58 -10.92 -14.00 -7.96
N PHE A 59 -10.17 -12.95 -7.61
CA PHE A 59 -9.05 -12.47 -8.43
C PHE A 59 -7.94 -13.51 -8.53
N SER A 60 -7.55 -14.12 -7.41
CA SER A 60 -6.56 -15.20 -7.40
C SER A 60 -6.98 -16.38 -8.28
N ALA A 61 -8.25 -16.80 -8.21
CA ALA A 61 -8.77 -17.86 -9.06
C ALA A 61 -8.70 -17.49 -10.56
N ARG A 62 -9.14 -16.27 -10.91
CA ARG A 62 -9.09 -15.82 -12.31
C ARG A 62 -7.66 -15.72 -12.84
N LEU A 63 -6.72 -15.21 -12.06
CA LEU A 63 -5.31 -15.15 -12.44
C LEU A 63 -4.71 -16.56 -12.60
N GLN A 64 -5.10 -17.50 -11.75
CA GLN A 64 -4.69 -18.90 -11.86
C GLN A 64 -5.23 -19.56 -13.14
N ASP A 65 -6.48 -19.29 -13.50
CA ASP A 65 -7.07 -19.75 -14.76
C ASP A 65 -6.31 -19.17 -15.96
N LEU A 66 -5.99 -17.87 -15.93
CA LEU A 66 -5.22 -17.22 -16.98
C LEU A 66 -3.82 -17.83 -17.10
N LYS A 67 -3.11 -18.05 -15.99
CA LYS A 67 -1.81 -18.72 -15.99
C LYS A 67 -1.85 -20.11 -16.65
N ARG A 68 -2.96 -20.84 -16.50
CA ARG A 68 -3.17 -22.19 -17.07
C ARG A 68 -3.82 -22.17 -18.45
N ALA A 69 -4.23 -21.00 -18.95
CA ALA A 69 -4.89 -20.89 -20.24
C ALA A 69 -3.95 -21.40 -21.33
N ALA A 70 -4.49 -22.30 -22.17
CA ALA A 70 -3.78 -22.84 -23.32
C ALA A 70 -4.37 -22.30 -24.62
N GLY A 71 -3.52 -22.02 -25.59
CA GLY A 71 -3.92 -21.69 -26.95
C GLY A 71 -4.46 -22.90 -27.71
N ALA A 72 -4.94 -22.68 -28.93
CA ALA A 72 -5.45 -23.73 -29.81
C ALA A 72 -4.40 -24.79 -30.17
N ASP A 73 -3.12 -24.48 -30.00
CA ASP A 73 -1.97 -25.36 -30.21
C ASP A 73 -1.61 -26.21 -28.97
N GLY A 74 -2.39 -26.09 -27.89
CA GLY A 74 -2.15 -26.79 -26.62
C GLY A 74 -0.99 -26.21 -25.80
N ARG A 75 -0.38 -25.11 -26.24
CA ARG A 75 0.70 -24.43 -25.49
C ARG A 75 0.10 -23.39 -24.56
N VAL A 76 0.83 -23.08 -23.49
CA VAL A 76 0.41 -22.01 -22.56
C VAL A 76 0.33 -20.68 -23.31
N LEU A 77 -0.79 -19.99 -23.15
CA LEU A 77 -1.11 -18.76 -23.88
C LEU A 77 -0.16 -17.60 -23.52
N TYR A 78 0.24 -17.51 -22.26
CA TYR A 78 1.05 -16.42 -21.73
C TYR A 78 2.51 -16.81 -21.53
N SER A 79 3.41 -15.85 -21.69
CA SER A 79 4.84 -16.01 -21.50
C SER A 79 5.20 -16.41 -20.06
N LYS A 80 6.39 -17.02 -19.88
CA LYS A 80 6.90 -17.40 -18.56
C LYS A 80 6.93 -16.21 -17.59
N ARG A 81 7.26 -15.01 -18.07
CA ARG A 81 7.29 -13.78 -17.26
C ARG A 81 5.94 -13.52 -16.60
N ILE A 82 4.85 -13.59 -17.37
CA ILE A 82 3.49 -13.39 -16.82
C ILE A 82 3.11 -14.54 -15.89
N GLN A 83 3.48 -15.78 -16.21
CA GLN A 83 3.23 -16.92 -15.32
C GLN A 83 3.94 -16.79 -13.97
N PHE A 84 5.18 -16.25 -13.96
CA PHE A 84 5.92 -15.94 -12.74
C PHE A 84 5.30 -14.75 -12.01
N CYS A 85 4.97 -13.66 -12.69
CA CYS A 85 4.30 -12.50 -12.10
C CYS A 85 3.00 -12.89 -11.36
N VAL A 86 2.18 -13.75 -11.98
CA VAL A 86 0.98 -14.31 -11.34
C VAL A 86 1.34 -15.21 -10.16
N GLN A 87 2.35 -16.07 -10.29
CA GLN A 87 2.77 -16.96 -9.21
C GLN A 87 3.28 -16.18 -7.99
N ASP A 88 4.13 -15.19 -8.22
CA ASP A 88 4.72 -14.34 -7.18
C ASP A 88 3.63 -13.63 -6.37
N LEU A 89 2.56 -13.17 -7.03
CA LEU A 89 1.42 -12.57 -6.34
C LEU A 89 0.64 -13.59 -5.48
N LEU A 90 0.43 -14.80 -6.00
CA LEU A 90 -0.26 -15.86 -5.25
C LEU A 90 0.56 -16.29 -4.03
N ASP A 91 1.87 -16.43 -4.19
CA ASP A 91 2.80 -16.78 -3.12
C ASP A 91 2.90 -15.65 -2.10
N LEU A 92 2.92 -14.39 -2.55
CA LEU A 92 2.87 -13.21 -1.68
C LEU A 92 1.62 -13.23 -0.79
N ARG A 93 0.45 -13.51 -1.36
CA ARG A 93 -0.78 -13.65 -0.59
C ARG A 93 -0.70 -14.83 0.39
N GLY A 94 -0.18 -15.98 -0.05
CA GLY A 94 0.05 -17.15 0.81
C GLY A 94 0.96 -16.85 2.00
N ASN A 95 1.94 -15.97 1.81
CA ASN A 95 2.84 -15.48 2.86
C ASN A 95 2.27 -14.28 3.64
N SER A 96 0.94 -14.11 3.68
CA SER A 96 0.27 -13.01 4.38
C SER A 96 0.78 -11.61 3.98
N TRP A 97 1.10 -11.44 2.69
CA TRP A 97 1.62 -10.20 2.10
C TRP A 97 2.99 -9.76 2.64
N GLN A 98 3.78 -10.67 3.21
CA GLN A 98 5.12 -10.38 3.69
C GLN A 98 6.15 -10.55 2.56
N GLU A 99 6.80 -9.45 2.16
CA GLU A 99 7.95 -9.46 1.26
C GLU A 99 9.26 -9.37 2.05
N LYS A 100 10.26 -10.16 1.65
CA LYS A 100 11.61 -10.09 2.19
C LYS A 100 12.37 -9.03 1.42
N LEU A 101 12.68 -7.92 2.07
CA LEU A 101 13.60 -6.91 1.57
C LEU A 101 15.02 -7.34 1.93
N PHE A 102 15.82 -7.62 0.89
CA PHE A 102 17.26 -7.63 1.06
C PHE A 102 17.70 -6.20 1.36
N LYS A 103 18.38 -6.02 2.50
CA LYS A 103 18.97 -4.73 2.86
C LYS A 103 20.14 -4.47 1.90
N ASP A 104 19.87 -3.91 0.73
CA ASP A 104 20.91 -3.31 -0.09
C ASP A 104 21.31 -2.00 0.58
N GLN A 105 22.40 -2.01 1.35
CA GLN A 105 22.83 -0.82 2.08
C GLN A 105 24.26 -0.40 1.70
N ALA A 106 24.36 0.66 0.89
CA ALA A 106 25.43 1.63 1.09
C ALA A 106 25.07 2.46 2.34
N LYS A 107 25.48 2.00 3.53
CA LYS A 107 25.28 2.72 4.80
C LYS A 107 26.28 3.85 4.95
N THR A 108 25.84 4.96 5.55
CA THR A 108 26.75 6.04 5.95
C THR A 108 27.58 5.61 7.16
N LYS A 109 28.84 6.08 7.31
CA LYS A 109 29.75 5.66 8.41
C LYS A 109 29.15 5.83 9.83
N GLN A 110 28.23 6.78 10.03
CA GLN A 110 27.53 6.97 11.31
C GLN A 110 26.47 5.89 11.57
N GLU A 111 25.70 5.48 10.56
CA GLU A 111 24.71 4.41 10.66
C GLU A 111 25.37 3.06 10.92
N ILE A 112 26.54 2.79 10.32
CA ILE A 112 27.32 1.58 10.60
C ILE A 112 27.70 1.49 12.08
N ARG A 113 28.19 2.58 12.68
CA ARG A 113 28.56 2.59 14.11
C ARG A 113 27.35 2.39 15.02
N MET A 114 26.21 2.99 14.68
CA MET A 114 24.97 2.81 15.45
C MET A 114 24.42 1.39 15.33
N ASP A 115 24.47 0.80 14.14
CA ASP A 115 24.06 -0.59 13.93
C ASP A 115 24.98 -1.56 14.66
N GLN A 116 26.30 -1.37 14.62
CA GLN A 116 27.25 -2.21 15.38
C GLN A 116 26.95 -2.20 16.89
N VAL A 117 26.60 -1.04 17.46
CA VAL A 117 26.23 -0.92 18.87
C VAL A 117 24.90 -1.61 19.18
N LYS A 118 23.94 -1.60 18.23
CA LYS A 118 22.65 -2.28 18.39
C LYS A 118 22.80 -3.80 18.18
N GLU A 119 23.56 -4.23 17.19
CA GLU A 119 23.88 -5.63 16.92
C GLU A 119 24.64 -6.23 18.10
N ALA A 120 25.64 -5.56 18.68
CA ALA A 120 26.32 -6.04 19.89
C ALA A 120 25.37 -6.25 21.08
N LYS A 121 24.35 -5.40 21.22
CA LYS A 121 23.31 -5.54 22.27
C LYS A 121 22.33 -6.69 21.99
N ILE A 122 22.03 -6.96 20.71
CA ILE A 122 21.16 -8.08 20.29
C ILE A 122 21.92 -9.40 20.38
N GLN A 123 23.21 -9.42 20.02
CA GLN A 123 24.12 -10.56 20.15
C GLN A 123 24.30 -10.97 21.61
N ALA A 124 24.40 -10.00 22.53
CA ALA A 124 24.45 -10.25 23.97
C ALA A 124 23.17 -10.88 24.54
N ARG A 125 22.04 -10.82 23.80
CA ARG A 125 20.77 -11.47 24.13
C ARG A 125 20.53 -12.80 23.39
N GLY A 126 21.50 -13.28 22.60
CA GLY A 126 21.43 -14.57 21.91
C GLY A 126 20.42 -14.66 20.76
N GLY A 127 19.98 -13.53 20.21
CA GLY A 127 19.06 -13.51 19.05
C GLY A 127 19.81 -13.78 17.72
N PRO A 128 19.18 -14.46 16.74
CA PRO A 128 19.79 -14.65 15.43
C PRO A 128 19.99 -13.33 14.68
N GLU A 129 21.10 -13.23 13.94
CA GLU A 129 21.40 -12.08 13.08
C GLU A 129 20.37 -11.99 11.94
N VAL A 130 19.64 -10.88 11.85
CA VAL A 130 18.55 -10.72 10.88
C VAL A 130 19.09 -10.03 9.61
N LEU A 131 19.56 -10.83 8.65
CA LEU A 131 20.14 -10.36 7.38
C LEU A 131 19.12 -9.76 6.40
N PHE A 132 17.82 -9.92 6.66
CA PHE A 132 16.74 -9.42 5.81
C PHE A 132 15.71 -8.64 6.64
N ALA A 133 15.15 -7.58 6.07
CA ALA A 133 14.01 -6.90 6.64
C ALA A 133 12.73 -7.47 6.00
N THR A 134 11.67 -7.70 6.79
CA THR A 134 10.37 -8.10 6.23
C THR A 134 9.48 -6.85 6.14
N GLN A 135 8.91 -6.56 4.97
CA GLN A 135 7.93 -5.50 4.77
C GLN A 135 6.59 -6.09 4.33
N THR A 136 5.50 -5.58 4.88
CA THR A 136 4.15 -5.97 4.45
C THR A 136 3.76 -5.17 3.21
N ALA A 137 3.73 -5.83 2.05
CA ALA A 137 3.30 -5.23 0.79
C ALA A 137 1.81 -4.84 0.87
N GLY A 138 1.47 -3.64 0.39
CA GLY A 138 0.10 -3.12 0.42
C GLY A 138 -0.45 -2.73 1.79
N ALA A 139 0.41 -2.67 2.81
CA ALA A 139 0.11 -1.99 4.07
C ALA A 139 0.05 -0.46 3.85
N ARG A 140 -0.82 0.21 4.59
CA ARG A 140 -0.98 1.67 4.53
C ARG A 140 0.29 2.35 5.07
N PRO A 141 1.00 3.18 4.28
CA PRO A 141 2.20 3.88 4.74
C PRO A 141 1.94 4.87 5.88
N ALA A 142 2.87 4.96 6.84
CA ALA A 142 2.76 5.81 8.03
C ALA A 142 2.55 7.31 7.71
N TYR A 143 3.18 7.82 6.64
CA TYR A 143 3.05 9.24 6.24
C TYR A 143 1.61 9.65 5.89
N ILE A 144 0.71 8.69 5.60
CA ILE A 144 -0.70 8.97 5.32
C ILE A 144 -1.43 9.40 6.61
N ASP A 145 -0.96 9.01 7.80
CA ASP A 145 -1.56 9.40 9.07
C ASP A 145 -1.26 10.86 9.45
N ASP A 146 -0.07 11.38 9.09
CA ASP A 146 0.33 12.76 9.37
C ASP A 146 -0.58 13.82 8.73
N THR A 147 -1.29 13.48 7.65
CA THR A 147 -2.26 14.40 7.02
C THR A 147 -3.55 14.61 7.85
N LYS A 148 -3.75 13.86 8.95
CA LYS A 148 -4.89 14.02 9.87
C LYS A 148 -4.55 14.70 11.19
N GLN A 149 -3.28 14.99 11.49
CA GLN A 149 -2.92 15.71 12.72
C GLN A 149 -2.87 17.23 12.48
N PRO A 150 -3.60 18.04 13.26
CA PRO A 150 -3.33 19.47 13.30
C PRO A 150 -1.93 19.66 13.90
N ARG A 151 -1.06 20.41 13.21
CA ARG A 151 0.31 20.68 13.66
C ARG A 151 0.31 21.19 15.11
N PRO A 152 1.04 20.57 16.05
CA PRO A 152 1.24 21.14 17.37
C PRO A 152 2.24 22.29 17.24
N GLY A 153 1.76 23.53 17.18
CA GLY A 153 2.63 24.70 17.15
C GLY A 153 2.11 25.96 16.46
N ALA A 154 0.84 26.06 16.08
CA ALA A 154 0.29 27.36 15.68
C ALA A 154 0.17 28.26 16.93
N PRO A 155 0.68 29.51 16.91
CA PRO A 155 0.56 30.42 18.04
C PRO A 155 -0.92 30.69 18.33
N SER A 156 -1.31 30.55 19.59
CA SER A 156 -2.64 30.91 20.07
C SER A 156 -2.88 32.40 19.87
N SER A 157 -3.73 32.75 18.89
CA SER A 157 -4.32 34.09 18.82
C SER A 157 -5.16 34.30 20.08
N GLY A 158 -4.74 35.26 20.90
CA GLY A 158 -5.13 35.43 22.28
C GLY A 158 -6.63 35.55 22.53
N SER A 159 -7.03 34.96 23.66
CA SER A 159 -8.26 35.28 24.37
C SER A 159 -8.30 36.77 24.71
N ARG A 160 -9.34 37.48 24.25
CA ARG A 160 -9.78 38.70 24.91
C ARG A 160 -11.30 38.86 24.79
N ALA A 161 -11.96 38.72 25.93
CA ALA A 161 -13.27 39.24 26.24
C ALA A 161 -13.23 39.70 27.73
N PRO A 162 -14.15 40.53 28.25
CA PRO A 162 -15.09 41.48 27.63
C PRO A 162 -15.09 42.88 28.29
N GLY A 163 -15.79 43.85 27.68
CA GLY A 163 -16.50 44.94 28.39
C GLY A 163 -15.78 46.29 28.63
N GLY A 164 -16.45 47.40 28.26
CA GLY A 164 -16.11 48.77 28.69
C GLY A 164 -16.59 49.86 27.71
N ALA A 165 -17.32 50.85 28.21
CA ALA A 165 -18.22 51.77 27.49
C ALA A 165 -17.58 53.07 26.92
N ALA A 166 -18.42 53.81 26.16
CA ALA A 166 -18.34 55.24 25.75
C ALA A 166 -17.32 55.58 24.63
N ALA A 167 -17.53 56.49 23.68
CA ALA A 167 -18.57 57.48 23.37
C ALA A 167 -18.55 57.75 21.85
N ARG A 168 -19.69 58.14 21.24
CA ARG A 168 -19.75 58.65 19.86
C ARG A 168 -19.46 60.16 19.87
N PRO A 169 -18.66 60.72 18.96
CA PRO A 169 -18.80 62.11 18.57
C PRO A 169 -19.49 62.23 17.21
N ALA A 170 -20.31 63.26 17.11
CA ALA A 170 -21.15 63.65 15.99
C ALA A 170 -20.33 64.16 14.79
N PHE A 171 -20.87 63.94 13.59
CA PHE A 171 -20.38 64.52 12.35
C PHE A 171 -21.19 65.80 12.10
N ASP A 172 -20.55 66.95 12.25
CA ASP A 172 -21.13 68.27 11.95
C ASP A 172 -20.71 68.70 10.53
N GLN A 173 -21.64 69.38 9.84
CA GLN A 173 -21.51 69.85 8.46
C GLN A 173 -20.55 71.05 8.37
N ALA A 174 -19.77 71.09 7.29
CA ALA A 174 -19.43 72.30 6.56
C ALA A 174 -19.03 71.95 5.12
#